data_AF-A6X196-F1
#
_entry.id   AF-A6X196-F1
#
_cell.length_a   1.000
_cell.length_b   1.000
_cell.length_c   1.000
_cell.angle_alpha   90.00
_cell.angle_beta   90.00
_cell.angle_gamma   90.00
#
_symmetry.space_group_name_H-M   'P 1'
#
loop_
_entity.id
_entity.type
_entity.pdbx_description
1 polymer ?
#
loop_
_entity_poly.entity_id
_entity_poly.type
_entity_poly.pdbx_seq_one_letter_code
_entity_poly.pdbx_strand_id
1 'polypeptide(L)'
;MFGPKQPGDYPDREIDCQEAISQGLADLVEQQVAAGATEAEATEALSGANVVGVRELIQDAVDAGWSEEEAATAIRIVSEGLHLGATGRDPDE
;
A
#
# COMPACT_ATOMS: atom_id res chain seq x y z
N MET A 1 7.03 9.82 -1.90
CA MET A 1 5.98 9.68 -0.87
C MET A 1 5.91 10.93 0.01
N PHE A 2 4.75 11.28 0.55
CA PHE A 2 4.64 12.31 1.59
C PHE A 2 5.04 11.74 2.97
N GLY A 3 5.84 12.49 3.73
CA GLY A 3 6.20 12.10 5.10
C GLY A 3 5.08 12.38 6.12
N PRO A 4 5.26 11.94 7.38
CA PRO A 4 4.31 12.19 8.46
C PRO A 4 4.14 13.69 8.73
N LYS A 5 2.93 14.10 9.15
CA LYS A 5 2.62 15.51 9.45
C LYS A 5 3.42 16.07 10.62
N GLN A 6 3.76 15.22 11.57
CA GLN A 6 4.56 15.55 12.75
C GLN A 6 5.41 14.35 13.17
N PRO A 7 6.59 14.60 13.79
CA PRO A 7 7.40 13.52 14.34
C PRO A 7 6.74 12.91 15.59
N GLY A 8 6.97 11.62 15.81
CA GLY A 8 6.43 10.88 16.95
C GLY A 8 4.99 10.41 16.73
N ASP A 9 4.40 9.90 17.80
CA ASP A 9 3.04 9.35 17.77
C ASP A 9 1.98 10.46 17.74
N TYR A 10 0.95 10.29 16.92
CA TYR A 10 -0.20 11.18 16.87
C TYR A 10 -1.47 10.44 16.41
N PRO A 11 -2.67 10.91 16.79
CA PRO A 11 -3.91 10.14 16.66
C PRO A 11 -4.22 9.62 15.25
N ASP A 12 -3.91 10.40 14.22
CA ASP A 12 -4.21 10.07 12.82
C ASP A 12 -2.98 9.53 12.06
N ARG A 13 -1.90 9.13 12.76
CA ARG A 13 -0.64 8.76 12.10
C ARG A 13 -0.78 7.55 11.20
N GLU A 14 -1.52 6.54 11.66
CA GLU A 14 -1.79 5.33 10.87
C GLU A 14 -2.64 5.65 9.63
N ILE A 15 -3.64 6.52 9.76
CA ILE A 15 -4.51 6.94 8.64
C ILE A 15 -3.69 7.74 7.62
N ASP A 16 -2.86 8.67 8.09
CA ASP A 16 -1.99 9.45 7.21
C ASP A 16 -0.96 8.57 6.48
N CYS A 17 -0.46 7.52 7.13
CA CYS A 17 0.41 6.54 6.51
C CYS A 17 -0.33 5.75 5.42
N GLN A 18 -1.56 5.30 5.71
CA GLN A 18 -2.44 4.65 4.72
C GLN A 18 -2.70 5.55 3.50
N GLU A 19 -2.98 6.83 3.71
CA GLU A 19 -3.19 7.80 2.62
C GLU A 19 -1.90 8.06 1.80
N ALA A 20 -0.74 8.11 2.45
CA ALA A 20 0.54 8.27 1.77
C ALA A 20 0.91 7.04 0.93
N ILE A 21 0.62 5.85 1.46
CA ILE A 21 0.85 4.55 0.83
C ILE A 21 -0.14 4.30 -0.30
N SER A 22 -1.41 4.71 -0.16
CA SER A 22 -2.45 4.44 -1.15
C SER A 22 -2.13 4.99 -2.52
N GLN A 23 -1.50 6.17 -2.59
CA GLN A 23 -1.01 6.74 -3.84
C GLN A 23 0.06 5.84 -4.48
N GLY A 24 1.11 5.49 -3.74
CA GLY A 24 2.19 4.65 -4.27
C GLY A 24 1.73 3.23 -4.61
N LEU A 25 0.75 2.69 -3.88
CA LEU A 25 0.16 1.39 -4.14
C LEU A 25 -0.71 1.40 -5.41
N ALA A 26 -1.47 2.48 -5.65
CA ALA A 26 -2.23 2.66 -6.89
C ALA A 26 -1.29 2.73 -8.11
N ASP A 27 -0.18 3.47 -8.01
CA ASP A 27 0.87 3.49 -9.05
C ASP A 27 1.44 2.09 -9.33
N LEU A 28 1.62 1.25 -8.31
CA LEU A 28 2.07 -0.14 -8.50
C LEU A 28 1.01 -0.99 -9.19
N VAL A 29 -0.26 -0.85 -8.82
CA VAL A 29 -1.38 -1.53 -9.50
C VAL A 29 -1.41 -1.13 -10.97
N GLU A 30 -1.36 0.18 -11.28
CA GLU A 30 -1.36 0.67 -12.65
C GLU A 30 -0.18 0.13 -13.47
N GLN A 31 1.01 0.02 -12.87
CA GLN A 31 2.18 -0.59 -13.51
C GLN A 31 1.98 -2.07 -13.83
N GLN A 32 1.40 -2.85 -12.90
CA GLN A 32 1.10 -4.27 -13.13
C GLN A 32 0.03 -4.42 -14.22
N VAL A 33 -1.00 -3.57 -14.22
CA VAL A 33 -2.04 -3.56 -15.24
C VAL A 33 -1.49 -3.19 -16.62
N ALA A 34 -0.61 -2.19 -16.68
CA ALA A 34 0.10 -1.83 -17.91
C ALA A 34 1.02 -2.96 -18.42
N ALA A 35 1.55 -3.79 -17.52
CA ALA A 35 2.32 -4.99 -17.85
C ALA A 35 1.44 -6.18 -18.28
N GLY A 36 0.11 -6.07 -18.21
CA GLY A 36 -0.86 -7.06 -18.67
C GLY A 36 -1.56 -7.85 -17.57
N ALA A 37 -1.36 -7.52 -16.29
CA ALA A 37 -2.16 -8.07 -15.20
C ALA A 37 -3.57 -7.45 -15.18
N THR A 38 -4.52 -8.13 -14.55
CA THR A 38 -5.80 -7.51 -14.17
C THR A 38 -5.65 -6.75 -12.85
N GLU A 39 -6.56 -5.82 -12.56
CA GLU A 39 -6.57 -5.09 -11.27
C GLU A 39 -6.68 -6.05 -10.08
N ALA A 40 -7.43 -7.14 -10.22
CA ALA A 40 -7.55 -8.18 -9.20
C ALA A 40 -6.21 -8.91 -8.95
N GLU A 41 -5.50 -9.32 -10.00
CA GLU A 41 -4.18 -9.96 -9.89
C GLU A 41 -3.14 -9.01 -9.32
N ALA A 42 -3.16 -7.75 -9.76
CA ALA A 42 -2.26 -6.72 -9.27
C ALA A 42 -2.45 -6.46 -7.77
N THR A 43 -3.70 -6.30 -7.32
CA THR A 43 -4.02 -6.07 -5.90
C THR A 43 -3.76 -7.30 -5.02
N GLU A 44 -4.07 -8.51 -5.51
CA GLU A 44 -3.75 -9.77 -4.81
C GLU A 44 -2.23 -9.93 -4.61
N ALA A 45 -1.43 -9.62 -5.64
CA ALA A 45 0.02 -9.70 -5.55
C ALA A 45 0.57 -8.76 -4.45
N LEU A 46 -0.02 -7.57 -4.31
CA LEU A 46 0.38 -6.56 -3.34
C LEU A 46 0.05 -6.97 -1.89
N SER A 47 -1.09 -7.64 -1.67
CA SER A 47 -1.46 -8.20 -0.36
C SER A 47 -0.43 -9.21 0.17
N GLY A 48 0.26 -9.93 -0.72
CA GLY A 48 1.30 -10.88 -0.37
C GLY A 48 2.64 -10.28 0.05
N ALA A 49 2.81 -8.95 0.02
CA ALA A 49 4.02 -8.20 0.38
C ALA A 49 5.36 -8.67 -0.27
N ASN A 50 5.28 -9.53 -1.29
CA ASN A 50 6.43 -10.16 -1.95
C ASN A 50 6.71 -9.61 -3.36
N VAL A 51 6.00 -8.55 -3.77
CA VAL A 51 6.27 -7.84 -5.01
C VAL A 51 7.46 -6.89 -4.78
N VAL A 52 8.40 -6.85 -5.73
CA VAL A 52 9.57 -5.95 -5.69
C VAL A 52 9.14 -4.50 -5.37
N GLY A 53 8.05 -4.04 -5.98
CA GLY A 53 7.50 -2.70 -5.75
C GLY A 53 7.00 -2.43 -4.32
N VAL A 54 6.51 -3.43 -3.58
CA VAL A 54 6.07 -3.23 -2.18
C VAL A 54 7.24 -2.92 -1.27
N ARG A 55 8.39 -3.57 -1.47
CA ARG A 55 9.60 -3.29 -0.68
C ARG A 55 10.17 -1.90 -0.97
N GLU A 56 10.14 -1.50 -2.24
CA GLU A 56 10.52 -0.14 -2.63
C GLU A 56 9.59 0.90 -2.01
N LEU A 57 8.28 0.63 -1.98
CA LEU A 57 7.29 1.51 -1.36
C LEU A 57 7.51 1.64 0.16
N ILE A 58 7.84 0.54 0.85
CA ILE A 58 8.22 0.56 2.27
C ILE A 58 9.48 1.39 2.49
N GLN A 59 10.50 1.22 1.65
CA GLN A 59 11.74 1.97 1.75
C GLN A 59 11.50 3.48 1.54
N ASP A 60 10.71 3.85 0.53
CA ASP A 60 10.27 5.22 0.29
C ASP A 60 9.52 5.81 1.48
N ALA A 61 8.72 5.00 2.18
CA ALA A 61 8.03 5.42 3.39
C ALA A 61 9.00 5.68 4.54
N VAL A 62 9.97 4.79 4.73
CA VAL A 62 11.02 4.95 5.74
C VAL A 62 11.85 6.20 5.47
N ASP A 63 12.26 6.43 4.22
CA ASP A 63 13.00 7.63 3.82
C ASP A 63 12.18 8.92 3.98
N ALA A 64 10.85 8.83 3.87
CA ALA A 64 9.94 9.94 4.15
C ALA A 64 9.70 10.18 5.66
N GLY A 65 10.10 9.25 6.53
CA GLY A 65 9.98 9.36 8.00
C GLY A 65 8.88 8.50 8.63
N TRP A 66 8.28 7.57 7.87
CA TRP A 66 7.39 6.53 8.42
C TRP A 66 8.22 5.40 9.03
N SER A 67 7.61 4.59 9.91
CA SER A 67 8.25 3.33 10.29
C SER A 67 7.94 2.23 9.28
N GLU A 68 8.83 1.24 9.20
CA GLU A 68 8.63 0.05 8.35
C GLU A 68 7.34 -0.70 8.73
N GLU A 69 7.05 -0.82 10.02
CA GLU A 69 5.85 -1.50 10.54
C GLU A 69 4.56 -0.77 10.14
N GLU A 70 4.55 0.56 10.19
CA GLU A 70 3.41 1.36 9.73
C GLU A 70 3.21 1.23 8.23
N ALA A 71 4.29 1.34 7.45
CA ALA A 71 4.23 1.21 6.01
C ALA A 71 3.71 -0.18 5.60
N ALA A 72 4.22 -1.24 6.21
CA ALA A 72 3.76 -2.61 5.94
C ALA A 72 2.29 -2.81 6.33
N THR A 73 1.87 -2.28 7.48
CA THR A 73 0.47 -2.37 7.94
C THR A 73 -0.47 -1.59 7.03
N ALA A 74 -0.08 -0.38 6.63
CA ALA A 74 -0.80 0.46 5.69
C ALA A 74 -0.94 -0.23 4.32
N ILE A 75 0.13 -0.82 3.81
CA ILE A 75 0.11 -1.56 2.53
C ILE A 75 -0.90 -2.71 2.62
N ARG A 76 -0.91 -3.49 3.70
CA ARG A 76 -1.88 -4.58 3.88
C ARG A 76 -3.32 -4.06 3.83
N ILE A 77 -3.64 -3.06 4.66
CA ILE A 77 -5.00 -2.49 4.76
C ILE A 77 -5.46 -1.91 3.42
N VAL A 78 -4.61 -1.14 2.75
CA VAL A 78 -4.97 -0.53 1.47
C VAL A 78 -5.06 -1.59 0.36
N SER A 79 -4.17 -2.59 0.33
CA SER A 79 -4.23 -3.69 -0.66
C SER A 79 -5.51 -4.49 -0.52
N GLU A 80 -5.92 -4.82 0.71
CA GLU A 80 -7.19 -5.49 1.03
C GLU A 80 -8.38 -4.66 0.51
N GLY A 81 -8.41 -3.35 0.81
CA GLY A 81 -9.46 -2.44 0.35
C GLY A 81 -9.54 -2.29 -1.18
N LEU A 82 -8.38 -2.24 -1.85
CA LEU A 82 -8.32 -2.18 -3.32
C LEU A 82 -8.77 -3.49 -3.96
N HIS A 83 -8.35 -4.64 -3.41
CA HIS A 83 -8.76 -5.95 -3.90
C HIS A 83 -10.27 -6.14 -3.78
N LEU A 84 -10.84 -5.75 -2.63
CA LEU A 84 -12.28 -5.72 -2.40
C LEU A 84 -13.03 -4.88 -3.44
N GLY A 85 -12.50 -3.69 -3.75
CA GLY A 85 -13.07 -2.82 -4.78
C GLY A 85 -13.00 -3.42 -6.19
N ALA A 86 -11.92 -4.15 -6.50
CA ALA A 86 -11.68 -4.74 -7.82
C ALA A 86 -12.50 -6.02 -8.05
N THR A 87 -12.66 -6.88 -7.05
CA THR A 87 -13.31 -8.20 -7.19
C THR A 87 -14.74 -8.23 -6.65
N GLY A 88 -15.13 -7.27 -5.81
CA GLY A 88 -16.38 -7.28 -5.07
C GLY A 88 -16.47 -8.40 -4.02
N ARG A 89 -15.34 -9.04 -3.66
CA ARG A 89 -15.22 -10.08 -2.63
C ARG A 89 -13.98 -9.87 -1.78
N ASP A 90 -14.07 -10.19 -0.50
CA ASP A 90 -12.92 -10.27 0.39
C ASP A 90 -11.97 -11.37 -0.12
N PRO A 91 -10.64 -11.15 -0.15
CA PRO A 91 -9.67 -12.18 -0.52
C PRO A 91 -9.60 -13.34 0.51
N ASP A 92 -10.21 -13.15 1.70
CA ASP A 92 -10.26 -14.10 2.81
C ASP A 92 -11.62 -14.85 2.95
N GLU A 93 -12.58 -14.68 2.02
CA GLU A 93 -13.91 -15.33 2.07
C GLU A 93 -14.08 -16.56 1.15
#